data_AF-A0A1L9UEK6-F1
#
_entry.id   AF-A0A1L9UEK6-F1
#
_cell.length_a   1.000
_cell.length_b   1.000
_cell.length_c   1.000
_cell.angle_alpha   90.00
_cell.angle_beta   90.00
_cell.angle_gamma   90.00
#
_symmetry.space_group_name_H-M   'P 1'
#
loop_
_entity.id
_entity.type
_entity.pdbx_description
1 polymer ?
#
loop_
_entity_poly.entity_id
_entity_poly.type
_entity_poly.pdbx_seq_one_letter_code
_entity_poly.pdbx_strand_id
1 'polypeptide(L)'
;MDRRTPTPNSQNAADKQWAEEHGYLNYHEVVPGWTDDPRALRHFFRPGTPEWYQARSYGIIDATLVLLGTNNSGEMAFIIKSMGRYYIGDLMIDDIFEISRPKRWPAILRVMEERGAQALGLKTLKHVELPDDEDLPEVEVPEGENLYVPIGQDATSIAGQGQ
;
A
#
# COMPACT_ATOMS: atom_id res chain seq x y z
N MET A 1 7.63 -29.22 26.17
CA MET A 1 6.47 -28.85 25.33
C MET A 1 7.03 -28.40 23.99
N ASP A 2 7.21 -29.35 23.10
CA ASP A 2 7.77 -29.15 21.76
C ASP A 2 6.85 -28.27 20.91
N ARG A 3 7.31 -27.06 20.59
CA ARG A 3 6.66 -26.20 19.60
C ARG A 3 6.93 -26.80 18.23
N ARG A 4 5.94 -27.52 17.68
CA ARG A 4 5.95 -27.91 16.28
C ARG A 4 5.87 -26.63 15.45
N THR A 5 6.98 -26.24 14.84
CA THR A 5 6.98 -25.28 13.74
C THR A 5 6.21 -25.91 12.57
N PRO A 6 5.14 -25.28 12.06
CA PRO A 6 4.43 -25.82 10.91
C PRO A 6 5.33 -25.71 9.69
N THR A 7 5.47 -26.80 8.95
CA THR A 7 6.09 -26.78 7.63
C THR A 7 5.15 -26.10 6.65
N PRO A 8 5.66 -25.28 5.71
CA PRO A 8 4.86 -24.42 4.82
C PRO A 8 4.02 -25.18 3.76
N ASN A 9 3.83 -26.49 3.91
CA ASN A 9 3.08 -27.31 2.96
C ASN A 9 2.08 -28.29 3.63
N SER A 10 1.59 -27.94 4.83
CA SER A 10 0.62 -28.76 5.57
C SER A 10 -0.80 -28.55 5.02
N GLN A 11 -1.46 -29.62 4.58
CA GLN A 11 -2.84 -29.59 4.03
C GLN A 11 -3.94 -29.53 5.11
N ASN A 12 -3.59 -29.38 6.38
CA ASN A 12 -4.54 -29.43 7.49
C ASN A 12 -5.41 -28.16 7.56
N ALA A 13 -6.73 -28.34 7.68
CA ALA A 13 -7.70 -27.24 7.75
C ALA A 13 -7.47 -26.30 8.95
N ALA A 14 -6.95 -26.82 10.06
CA ALA A 14 -6.63 -26.01 11.24
C ALA A 14 -5.42 -25.07 11.00
N ASP A 15 -4.43 -25.49 10.20
CA ASP A 15 -3.28 -24.64 9.84
C ASP A 15 -3.72 -23.52 8.87
N LYS A 16 -4.70 -23.81 7.99
CA LYS A 16 -5.30 -22.80 7.09
C LYS A 16 -6.10 -21.75 7.86
N GLN A 17 -6.90 -22.17 8.83
CA GLN A 17 -7.72 -21.27 9.62
C GLN A 17 -6.87 -20.34 10.49
N TRP A 18 -5.76 -20.83 11.04
CA TRP A 18 -4.78 -20.01 11.75
C TRP A 18 -4.05 -19.02 10.83
N ALA A 19 -3.71 -19.40 9.59
CA ALA A 19 -3.11 -18.49 8.60
C ALA A 19 -4.09 -17.39 8.15
N GLU A 20 -5.37 -17.73 7.99
CA GLU A 20 -6.45 -16.80 7.65
C GLU A 20 -6.78 -15.83 8.81
N GLU A 21 -6.82 -16.30 10.06
CA GLU A 21 -7.07 -15.47 11.25
C GLU A 21 -5.89 -14.55 11.61
N HIS A 22 -4.65 -14.96 11.32
CA HIS A 22 -3.44 -14.20 11.65
C HIS A 22 -2.84 -13.39 10.48
N GLY A 23 -3.57 -13.24 9.37
CA GLY A 23 -3.17 -12.33 8.29
C GLY A 23 -1.97 -12.80 7.46
N TYR A 24 -1.65 -14.10 7.46
CA TYR A 24 -0.85 -14.69 6.39
C TYR A 24 -1.77 -14.87 5.19
N LEU A 25 -2.11 -13.74 4.58
CA LEU A 25 -2.92 -13.69 3.39
C LEU A 25 -2.19 -14.50 2.32
N ASN A 26 -2.76 -15.67 2.00
CA ASN A 26 -2.27 -16.57 0.96
C ASN A 26 -2.62 -15.94 -0.41
N TYR A 27 -2.01 -14.79 -0.68
CA TYR A 27 -2.17 -14.06 -1.91
C TYR A 27 -1.58 -14.87 -3.05
N HIS A 28 -2.23 -14.78 -4.20
CA HIS A 28 -1.67 -15.37 -5.41
C HIS A 28 -0.35 -14.66 -5.74
N GLU A 29 0.74 -15.42 -5.72
CA GLU A 29 2.05 -14.92 -6.13
C GLU A 29 2.19 -15.02 -7.66
N VAL A 30 2.56 -13.91 -8.29
CA VAL A 30 2.85 -13.87 -9.73
C VAL A 30 4.31 -14.11 -10.04
N VAL A 31 5.19 -13.74 -9.12
CA VAL A 31 6.61 -14.09 -9.08
C VAL A 31 6.96 -14.34 -7.61
N PRO A 32 8.04 -15.10 -7.31
CA PRO A 32 8.34 -15.49 -5.94
C PRO A 32 8.38 -14.29 -4.98
N GLY A 33 7.50 -14.29 -3.98
CA GLY A 33 7.42 -13.24 -2.97
C GLY A 33 6.65 -11.99 -3.39
N TRP A 34 5.99 -11.94 -4.56
CA TRP A 34 5.24 -10.77 -5.03
C TRP A 34 3.83 -11.13 -5.51
N THR A 35 2.86 -10.29 -5.20
CA THR A 35 1.45 -10.48 -5.59
C THR A 35 0.90 -9.31 -6.40
N ASP A 36 -0.02 -9.62 -7.32
CA ASP A 36 -0.88 -8.68 -8.04
C ASP A 36 -2.35 -8.74 -7.57
N ASP A 37 -2.64 -9.47 -6.48
CA ASP A 37 -4.00 -9.69 -5.99
C ASP A 37 -4.67 -8.33 -5.67
N PRO A 38 -5.77 -7.97 -6.33
CA PRO A 38 -6.44 -6.69 -6.11
C PRO A 38 -6.83 -6.45 -4.65
N ARG A 39 -7.06 -7.52 -3.87
CA ARG A 39 -7.38 -7.42 -2.44
C ARG A 39 -6.21 -6.87 -1.64
N ALA A 40 -4.97 -7.20 -2.04
CA ALA A 40 -3.75 -6.69 -1.44
C ALA A 40 -3.50 -5.23 -1.86
N LEU A 41 -3.74 -4.90 -3.12
CA LEU A 41 -3.40 -3.58 -3.68
C LEU A 41 -4.39 -2.48 -3.27
N ARG A 42 -5.63 -2.83 -2.91
CA ARG A 42 -6.76 -1.90 -2.86
C ARG A 42 -6.56 -0.67 -1.98
N HIS A 43 -5.70 -0.70 -0.97
CA HIS A 43 -5.59 0.35 0.05
C HIS A 43 -4.42 1.30 -0.14
N PHE A 44 -3.53 1.04 -1.09
CA PHE A 44 -2.31 1.83 -1.28
C PHE A 44 -2.46 2.86 -2.41
N PHE A 45 -1.66 3.93 -2.34
CA PHE A 45 -1.59 4.99 -3.36
C PHE A 45 -2.94 5.68 -3.66
N ARG A 46 -3.83 5.73 -2.67
CA ARG A 46 -5.07 6.51 -2.76
C ARG A 46 -4.80 7.97 -2.36
N PRO A 47 -5.53 8.94 -2.92
CA PRO A 47 -5.43 10.33 -2.48
C PRO A 47 -5.51 10.45 -0.95
N GLY A 48 -4.55 11.14 -0.36
CA GLY A 48 -4.44 11.34 1.09
C GLY A 48 -3.70 10.25 1.87
N THR A 49 -3.23 9.15 1.24
CA THR A 49 -2.39 8.16 1.95
C THR A 49 -0.91 8.55 1.92
N PRO A 50 -0.09 8.09 2.89
CA PRO A 50 1.35 8.37 2.91
C PRO A 50 2.07 7.99 1.61
N GLU A 51 1.74 6.84 1.02
CA GLU A 51 2.35 6.35 -0.22
C GLU A 51 1.99 7.23 -1.42
N TRP A 52 0.80 7.84 -1.39
CA TRP A 52 0.39 8.80 -2.41
C TRP A 52 1.22 10.08 -2.35
N TYR A 53 1.46 10.63 -1.15
CA TYR A 53 2.37 11.77 -0.98
C TYR A 53 3.81 11.40 -1.35
N GLN A 54 4.26 10.21 -0.95
CA GLN A 54 5.58 9.68 -1.30
C GLN A 54 5.79 9.66 -2.82
N ALA A 55 4.88 9.07 -3.59
CA ALA A 55 4.94 9.05 -5.05
C ALA A 55 5.01 10.46 -5.66
N ARG A 56 4.18 11.38 -5.16
CA ARG A 56 4.16 12.76 -5.65
C ARG A 56 5.44 13.52 -5.34
N SER A 57 6.10 13.25 -4.20
CA SER A 57 7.40 13.83 -3.87
C SER A 57 8.49 13.50 -4.91
N TYR A 58 8.27 12.49 -5.75
CA TYR A 58 9.13 12.12 -6.89
C TYR A 58 8.58 12.54 -8.25
N GLY A 59 7.55 13.39 -8.29
CA GLY A 59 6.87 13.83 -9.50
C GLY A 59 5.97 12.78 -10.13
N ILE A 60 5.57 11.73 -9.39
CA ILE A 60 4.69 10.66 -9.88
C ILE A 60 3.26 11.00 -9.49
N ILE A 61 2.46 11.47 -10.47
CA ILE A 61 1.15 12.08 -10.21
C ILE A 61 0.00 11.07 -10.38
N ASP A 62 0.12 10.10 -11.29
CA ASP A 62 -0.87 9.08 -11.65
C ASP A 62 -0.41 7.66 -11.23
N ALA A 63 0.12 7.54 -10.02
CA ALA A 63 0.64 6.26 -9.51
C ALA A 63 -0.46 5.21 -9.40
N THR A 64 -0.28 4.08 -10.09
CA THR A 64 -1.10 2.87 -9.93
C THR A 64 -0.24 1.73 -9.41
N LEU A 65 -0.57 1.20 -8.23
CA LEU A 65 0.10 0.01 -7.70
C LEU A 65 -0.21 -1.21 -8.59
N VAL A 66 0.84 -1.90 -9.02
CA VAL A 66 0.72 -3.09 -9.89
C VAL A 66 1.33 -4.35 -9.28
N LEU A 67 2.25 -4.22 -8.33
CA LEU A 67 2.85 -5.35 -7.61
C LEU A 67 3.15 -4.95 -6.17
N LEU A 68 2.93 -5.88 -5.25
CA LEU A 68 3.25 -5.72 -3.84
C LEU A 68 4.07 -6.91 -3.34
N GLY A 69 5.11 -6.64 -2.57
CA GLY A 69 5.86 -7.65 -1.84
C GLY A 69 4.96 -8.32 -0.80
N THR A 70 5.00 -9.65 -0.76
CA THR A 70 4.31 -10.46 0.25
C THR A 70 5.21 -10.63 1.47
N ASN A 71 4.68 -11.17 2.57
CA ASN A 71 5.52 -11.49 3.75
C ASN A 71 6.70 -12.44 3.42
N ASN A 72 6.65 -13.15 2.28
CA ASN A 72 7.71 -14.04 1.82
C ASN A 72 8.90 -13.32 1.18
N SER A 73 8.75 -12.07 0.71
CA SER A 73 9.87 -11.29 0.17
C SER A 73 10.82 -10.80 1.26
N GLY A 74 10.36 -10.71 2.51
CA GLY A 74 11.11 -10.11 3.62
C GLY A 74 11.22 -8.58 3.56
N GLU A 75 10.66 -7.95 2.54
CA GLU A 75 10.68 -6.51 2.28
C GLU A 75 9.28 -6.04 1.88
N MET A 76 8.84 -4.87 2.36
CA MET A 76 7.55 -4.28 1.97
C MET A 76 7.71 -3.48 0.66
N ALA A 77 8.38 -4.09 -0.30
CA ALA A 77 8.66 -3.51 -1.60
C ALA A 77 7.39 -3.45 -2.46
N PHE A 78 7.32 -2.47 -3.35
CA PHE A 78 6.18 -2.28 -4.26
C PHE A 78 6.65 -1.88 -5.65
N ILE A 79 5.80 -2.14 -6.66
CA ILE A 79 5.97 -1.58 -8.01
C ILE A 79 4.73 -0.80 -8.40
N ILE A 80 4.91 0.46 -8.79
CA ILE A 80 3.87 1.33 -9.34
C ILE A 80 4.10 1.59 -10.83
N LYS A 81 3.02 1.88 -11.54
CA LYS A 81 3.01 2.31 -12.93
C LYS A 81 2.46 3.74 -13.01
N SER A 82 3.11 4.59 -13.79
CA SER A 82 2.68 5.96 -14.09
C SER A 82 3.22 6.37 -15.46
N MET A 83 2.40 7.05 -16.27
CA MET A 83 2.78 7.53 -17.61
C MET A 83 3.55 6.52 -18.50
N GLY A 84 3.19 5.23 -18.40
CA GLY A 84 3.81 4.15 -19.17
C GLY A 84 5.20 3.70 -18.69
N ARG A 85 5.65 4.18 -17.53
CA ARG A 85 6.88 3.76 -16.85
C ARG A 85 6.55 2.95 -15.60
N TYR A 86 7.55 2.24 -15.12
CA TYR A 86 7.48 1.42 -13.91
C TYR A 86 8.50 1.92 -12.89
N TYR A 87 8.09 1.92 -11.63
CA TYR A 87 8.89 2.40 -10.52
C TYR A 87 8.83 1.38 -9.40
N ILE A 88 9.94 1.20 -8.71
CA ILE A 88 10.05 0.32 -7.54
C ILE A 88 10.39 1.17 -6.33
N GLY A 89 9.78 0.84 -5.19
CA GLY A 89 10.07 1.45 -3.90
C GLY A 89 9.80 0.45 -2.79
N ASP A 90 9.88 0.93 -1.55
CA ASP A 90 9.54 0.14 -0.37
C ASP A 90 8.74 1.02 0.59
N LEU A 91 7.71 0.43 1.21
CA LEU A 91 6.76 1.15 2.07
C LEU A 91 7.38 1.67 3.37
N MET A 92 8.55 1.16 3.77
CA MET A 92 9.25 1.50 5.01
C MET A 92 10.35 2.54 4.84
N ILE A 93 10.72 2.87 3.60
CA ILE A 93 11.75 3.87 3.28
C ILE A 93 11.23 4.86 2.26
N ASP A 94 11.63 6.13 2.37
CA ASP A 94 11.13 7.19 1.50
C ASP A 94 11.79 7.24 0.11
N ASP A 95 12.22 6.08 -0.44
CA ASP A 95 12.96 5.99 -1.70
C ASP A 95 12.15 5.32 -2.82
N ILE A 96 12.07 5.99 -3.98
CA ILE A 96 11.48 5.45 -5.22
C ILE A 96 12.48 5.55 -6.39
N PHE A 97 12.61 4.46 -7.14
CA PHE A 97 13.49 4.34 -8.30
C PHE A 97 12.70 4.06 -9.58
N GLU A 98 13.12 4.64 -10.71
CA GLU A 98 12.61 4.24 -12.02
C GLU A 98 13.26 2.93 -12.47
N ILE A 99 12.44 1.95 -12.90
CA ILE A 99 12.93 0.74 -13.55
C ILE A 99 13.34 1.10 -14.98
N SER A 100 14.64 1.33 -15.17
CA SER A 100 15.23 1.71 -16.46
C SER A 100 15.35 0.54 -17.43
N ARG A 101 15.54 -0.69 -16.92
CA ARG A 101 15.61 -1.94 -17.70
C ARG A 101 15.15 -3.16 -16.88
N PRO A 102 14.35 -4.06 -17.47
CA PRO A 102 13.65 -3.90 -18.75
C PRO A 102 12.46 -2.94 -18.62
N LYS A 103 12.02 -2.32 -19.74
CA LYS A 103 10.94 -1.32 -19.72
C LYS A 103 9.53 -1.90 -19.92
N ARG A 104 9.43 -3.15 -20.36
CA ARG A 104 8.16 -3.81 -20.66
C ARG A 104 7.77 -4.72 -19.50
N TRP A 105 6.50 -4.65 -19.09
CA TRP A 105 5.99 -5.41 -17.95
C TRP A 105 6.29 -6.91 -17.96
N PRO A 106 6.04 -7.67 -19.05
CA PRO A 106 6.33 -9.10 -19.05
C PRO A 106 7.83 -9.40 -18.89
N ALA A 107 8.69 -8.51 -19.39
CA ALA A 107 10.13 -8.65 -19.22
C ALA A 107 10.57 -8.31 -17.79
N ILE A 108 9.90 -7.36 -17.12
CA ILE A 108 10.16 -7.04 -15.71
C ILE A 108 9.84 -8.26 -14.85
N LEU A 109 8.64 -8.83 -14.99
CA LEU A 109 8.23 -10.04 -14.27
C LEU A 109 9.19 -11.19 -14.50
N ARG A 110 9.59 -11.44 -15.76
CA ARG A 110 10.56 -12.47 -16.08
C ARG A 110 11.91 -12.29 -15.38
N VAL A 111 12.43 -11.05 -15.34
CA VAL A 111 13.69 -10.77 -14.63
C VAL A 111 13.53 -11.01 -13.12
N MET A 112 12.40 -10.61 -12.55
CA MET A 112 12.10 -10.83 -11.14
C MET A 112 11.97 -12.31 -10.80
N GLU A 113 11.31 -13.09 -11.66
CA GLU A 113 11.16 -14.55 -11.51
C GLU A 113 12.51 -15.27 -11.59
N GLU A 114 13.34 -14.94 -12.59
CA GLU A 114 14.61 -15.63 -12.82
C GLU A 114 15.71 -15.21 -11.84
N ARG A 115 15.72 -13.95 -11.40
CA ARG A 115 16.87 -13.34 -10.73
C ARG A 115 16.54 -12.41 -9.54
N GLY A 116 15.27 -12.22 -9.22
CA GLY A 116 14.81 -11.32 -8.15
C GLY A 116 14.74 -9.85 -8.57
N ALA A 117 14.12 -9.02 -7.71
CA ALA A 117 13.90 -7.59 -7.97
C ALA A 117 15.20 -6.78 -8.06
N GLN A 118 16.23 -7.17 -7.32
CA GLN A 118 17.57 -6.58 -7.34
C GLN A 118 18.27 -6.69 -8.71
N ALA A 119 17.78 -7.56 -9.60
CA ALA A 119 18.31 -7.69 -10.95
C ALA A 119 17.79 -6.63 -11.94
N LEU A 120 16.81 -5.82 -11.52
CA LEU A 120 16.28 -4.72 -12.31
C LEU A 120 17.30 -3.58 -12.41
N GLY A 121 17.42 -2.98 -13.59
CA GLY A 121 18.25 -1.79 -13.77
C GLY A 121 17.52 -0.57 -13.21
N LEU A 122 17.99 -0.02 -12.09
CA LEU A 122 17.35 1.09 -11.41
C LEU A 122 17.99 2.44 -11.77
N LYS A 123 17.17 3.49 -11.76
CA LYS A 123 17.61 4.88 -11.88
C LYS A 123 17.01 5.71 -10.75
N THR A 124 17.86 6.39 -10.00
CA THR A 124 17.46 7.31 -8.93
C THR A 124 16.62 8.46 -9.48
N LEU A 125 15.56 8.79 -8.76
CA LEU A 125 14.72 9.95 -9.02
C LEU A 125 15.16 11.15 -8.16
N LYS A 126 14.87 12.35 -8.64
CA LYS A 126 15.04 13.56 -7.85
C LYS A 126 13.72 13.85 -7.13
N HIS A 127 13.81 14.32 -5.90
CA HIS A 127 12.65 14.90 -5.24
C HIS A 127 12.19 16.16 -5.99
N VAL A 128 10.90 16.37 -5.96
CA VAL A 128 10.19 17.53 -6.48
C VAL A 128 9.57 18.25 -5.30
N GLU A 129 9.69 19.56 -5.26
CA GLU A 129 8.95 20.39 -4.31
C GLU A 129 7.46 20.25 -4.61
N LEU A 130 6.70 19.75 -3.63
CA LEU A 130 5.26 19.76 -3.70
C LEU A 130 4.77 21.16 -3.32
N PRO A 131 3.77 21.72 -4.03
CA PRO A 131 3.09 22.91 -3.52
C PRO A 131 2.52 22.58 -2.15
N ASP A 132 2.63 23.51 -1.21
CA ASP A 132 2.05 23.36 0.12
C ASP A 132 0.54 23.10 -0.01
N ASP A 133 -0.03 22.29 0.88
CA ASP A 133 -1.46 21.95 0.85
C ASP A 133 -2.38 23.20 0.93
N GLU A 134 -1.84 24.36 1.32
CA GLU A 134 -2.52 25.66 1.31
C GLU A 134 -2.76 26.25 -0.10
N ASP A 135 -2.06 25.76 -1.12
CA ASP A 135 -2.20 26.18 -2.53
C ASP A 135 -3.07 25.23 -3.37
N LEU A 136 -3.61 24.16 -2.77
CA LEU A 136 -4.57 23.29 -3.44
C LEU A 136 -5.95 23.97 -3.45
N PRO A 137 -6.64 24.07 -4.60
CA PRO A 137 -8.03 24.53 -4.59
C PRO A 137 -8.84 23.59 -3.72
N GLU A 138 -9.52 24.13 -2.70
CA GLU A 138 -10.47 23.40 -1.88
C GLU A 138 -11.35 22.54 -2.80
N VAL A 139 -11.23 21.23 -2.68
CA VAL A 139 -12.18 20.33 -3.31
C VAL A 139 -13.50 20.59 -2.60
N GLU A 140 -14.42 21.30 -3.27
CA GLU A 140 -15.81 21.41 -2.85
C GLU A 140 -16.39 19.99 -2.79
N VAL A 141 -16.27 19.36 -1.62
CA VAL A 141 -17.10 18.22 -1.26
C VAL A 141 -18.53 18.75 -1.27
N PRO A 142 -19.45 18.20 -2.09
CA PRO A 142 -20.83 18.61 -2.06
C PRO A 142 -21.35 18.42 -0.64
N GLU A 143 -21.72 19.52 0.02
CA GLU A 143 -22.29 19.53 1.36
C GLU A 143 -23.55 18.65 1.37
N GLY A 144 -23.42 17.46 1.94
CA GLY A 144 -24.51 16.51 1.94
C GLY A 144 -24.14 15.14 2.48
N GLU A 145 -23.56 15.10 3.69
CA GLU A 145 -23.83 14.06 4.72
C GLU A 145 -22.89 14.28 5.93
N ASN A 146 -23.22 15.30 6.73
CA ASN A 146 -22.73 15.42 8.10
C ASN A 146 -23.35 14.31 8.96
N LEU A 147 -22.78 13.10 8.95
CA LEU A 147 -23.04 12.12 10.02
C LEU A 147 -22.03 12.33 11.16
N TYR A 148 -22.10 13.50 11.79
CA TYR A 148 -21.53 13.70 13.12
C TYR A 148 -22.64 13.44 14.13
N VAL A 149 -22.61 12.27 14.77
CA VAL A 149 -23.50 11.95 15.90
C VAL A 149 -22.75 12.34 17.17
N PRO A 150 -23.12 13.42 17.88
CA PRO A 150 -22.51 13.69 19.17
C PRO A 150 -22.94 12.64 20.18
N ILE A 151 -21.97 11.96 20.80
CA ILE A 151 -22.18 11.09 21.95
C ILE A 151 -22.70 11.96 23.09
N GLY A 152 -23.99 11.83 23.40
CA GLY A 152 -24.56 12.36 24.62
C GLY A 152 -24.12 11.52 25.81
N GLN A 153 -23.32 12.09 26.69
CA GLN A 153 -23.25 11.66 28.09
C GLN A 153 -23.37 12.90 29.00
N ASP A 154 -24.55 12.99 29.60
CA ASP A 154 -24.89 13.59 30.89
C ASP A 154 -24.16 14.87 31.34
N ALA A 155 -24.85 16.00 31.16
CA ALA A 155 -24.85 17.06 32.15
C ALA A 155 -26.31 17.43 32.44
N THR A 156 -26.89 16.73 33.42
CA THR A 156 -28.20 17.04 34.00
C THR A 156 -28.22 18.52 34.44
N SER A 157 -28.99 19.33 33.71
CA SER A 157 -29.42 20.66 34.13
C SER A 157 -30.43 20.55 35.26
N ILE A 158 -30.14 21.18 36.40
CA ILE A 158 -31.18 21.88 37.18
C ILE A 158 -30.60 23.17 37.77
N ALA A 159 -30.72 24.28 37.04
CA ALA A 159 -30.70 25.62 37.61
C ALA A 159 -32.13 26.15 37.63
N GLY A 160 -32.57 26.62 38.80
CA GLY A 160 -33.95 26.98 39.07
C GLY A 160 -34.45 28.24 38.38
N GLN A 161 -35.77 28.37 38.33
CA GLN A 161 -36.45 29.65 38.13
C GLN A 161 -37.63 29.73 39.08
N GLY A 162 -37.62 30.77 39.92
CA GLY A 162 -38.81 31.27 40.57
C GLY A 162 -39.51 32.26 39.65
N GLN A 163 -40.84 32.26 39.71
CA GLN A 163 -41.68 33.44 39.93
C GLN A 163 -43.04 32.95 40.43
#